data_AF-A0AA41VBP7-F1
#
_entry.id   AF-A0AA41VBP7-F1
#
_cell.length_a   1.000
_cell.length_b   1.000
_cell.length_c   1.000
_cell.angle_alpha   90.00
_cell.angle_beta   90.00
_cell.angle_gamma   90.00
#
_symmetry.space_group_name_H-M   'P 1'
#
loop_
_entity.id
_entity.type
_entity.pdbx_description
1 polymer ?
#
loop_
_entity_poly.entity_id
_entity_poly.type
_entity_poly.pdbx_seq_one_letter_code
_entity_poly.pdbx_strand_id
1 'polypeptide(L)'
;MEPTKSRNLASHIKTSLLSLLNNPLPFRVTMGLKLYGFPMSTPTACVMTCLAEKEVEYELVHVDLSKGEHKSPAYLAKNPFGQIPVLEDGSVTLFESRAITGYIAHKYKSGTDLFKHDDIEASAMVRVWAEVESKQFNPVINAIIFEKLIKPLFLGLTPDQPIIDENLVKLGIVLDVYEARLSNSKYLACENFTLADLYHLPYIYYFMKTPWADMITSRAHVKAWWEDISARPSFVKVAQRIESRA
;
A
#
# COMPACT_ATOMS: atom_id res chain seq x y z
N MET A 1 35.48 51.86 -37.48
CA MET A 1 34.99 50.47 -37.61
C MET A 1 35.41 49.73 -36.36
N GLU A 2 34.42 49.18 -35.67
CA GLU A 2 34.47 48.67 -34.30
C GLU A 2 35.43 47.48 -34.09
N PRO A 3 36.01 47.39 -32.88
CA PRO A 3 36.22 46.12 -32.21
C PRO A 3 35.33 46.06 -30.96
N THR A 4 34.47 45.06 -30.79
CA THR A 4 34.19 44.40 -29.49
C THR A 4 33.01 43.43 -29.59
N LYS A 5 33.31 42.13 -29.76
CA LYS A 5 32.39 41.03 -29.41
C LYS A 5 33.18 39.91 -28.71
N SER A 6 33.45 40.05 -27.42
CA SER A 6 33.89 38.90 -26.60
C SER A 6 33.52 38.97 -25.11
N ARG A 7 32.69 39.93 -24.69
CA ARG A 7 32.21 40.04 -23.29
C ARG A 7 30.70 39.83 -23.23
N ASN A 8 30.22 38.60 -23.31
CA ASN A 8 28.92 38.27 -22.71
C ASN A 8 28.57 36.78 -22.54
N LEU A 9 29.40 35.85 -23.00
CA LEU A 9 29.06 34.44 -22.89
C LEU A 9 29.36 33.87 -21.48
N ALA A 10 30.47 34.31 -20.86
CA ALA A 10 30.89 33.81 -19.54
C ALA A 10 30.00 34.29 -18.37
N SER A 11 29.38 35.48 -18.49
CA SER A 11 28.47 36.03 -17.48
C SER A 11 27.10 35.33 -17.50
N HIS A 12 26.56 35.05 -18.69
CA HIS A 12 25.27 34.35 -18.84
C HIS A 12 25.34 32.89 -18.38
N ILE A 13 26.45 32.19 -18.62
CA ILE A 13 26.63 30.81 -18.16
C ILE A 13 26.73 30.74 -16.63
N LYS A 14 27.42 31.69 -15.98
CA LYS A 14 27.51 31.74 -14.51
C LYS A 14 26.15 31.97 -13.85
N THR A 15 25.34 32.88 -14.37
CA THR A 15 24.00 33.16 -13.80
C THR A 15 23.05 31.97 -13.96
N SER A 16 23.15 31.23 -15.07
CA SER A 16 22.34 30.02 -15.31
C SER A 16 22.74 28.81 -14.46
N LEU A 17 24.01 28.68 -14.07
CA LEU A 17 24.46 27.61 -13.17
C LEU A 17 24.08 27.88 -11.70
N LEU A 18 24.14 29.14 -11.25
CA LEU A 18 23.76 29.51 -9.88
C LEU A 18 22.26 29.35 -9.63
N SER A 19 21.40 29.56 -10.63
CA SER A 19 19.96 29.28 -10.50
C SER A 19 19.62 27.78 -10.45
N LEU A 20 20.48 26.93 -11.01
CA LEU A 20 20.32 25.46 -10.95
C LEU A 20 20.76 24.87 -9.60
N LEU A 21 21.64 25.56 -8.87
CA LEU A 21 22.10 25.13 -7.53
C LEU A 21 21.14 25.53 -6.40
N ASN A 22 20.28 26.54 -6.62
CA ASN A 22 19.35 27.08 -5.61
C ASN A 22 17.90 26.63 -5.77
N ASN A 23 17.57 25.86 -6.81
CA ASN A 23 16.27 25.21 -6.94
C ASN A 23 16.38 23.76 -6.44
N PRO A 24 15.56 23.31 -5.47
CA PRO A 24 15.46 21.89 -5.19
C PRO A 24 14.98 21.21 -6.48
N LEU A 25 15.81 20.29 -7.01
CA LEU A 25 15.47 19.51 -8.20
C LEU A 25 14.07 18.90 -8.02
N PRO A 26 13.12 19.09 -8.95
CA PRO A 26 11.75 18.63 -8.77
C PRO A 26 11.60 17.11 -8.82
N PHE A 27 12.67 16.36 -9.05
CA PHE A 27 12.68 14.90 -8.97
C PHE A 27 14.02 14.44 -8.40
N ARG A 28 13.99 13.92 -7.17
CA ARG A 28 15.12 13.14 -6.65
C ARG A 28 15.05 11.79 -7.36
N VAL A 29 16.00 11.54 -8.27
CA VAL A 29 16.32 10.17 -8.70
C VAL A 29 16.84 9.45 -7.46
N THR A 30 15.95 8.78 -6.74
CA THR A 30 16.32 7.87 -5.65
C THR A 30 17.15 6.76 -6.27
N MET A 31 18.38 6.56 -5.79
CA MET A 31 19.13 5.33 -6.04
C MET A 31 18.18 4.15 -5.81
N GLY A 32 17.88 3.40 -6.88
CA GLY A 32 16.56 2.79 -7.14
C GLY A 32 15.93 2.04 -5.97
N LEU A 33 14.78 2.54 -5.50
CA LEU A 33 13.92 1.88 -4.53
C LEU A 33 13.46 0.52 -5.08
N LYS A 34 13.67 -0.57 -4.35
CA LYS A 34 13.27 -1.91 -4.79
C LYS A 34 12.20 -2.50 -3.88
N LEU A 35 11.13 -2.99 -4.48
CA LEU A 35 10.08 -3.76 -3.81
C LEU A 35 10.17 -5.20 -4.30
N TYR A 36 10.51 -6.13 -3.41
CA TYR A 36 10.55 -7.55 -3.70
C TYR A 36 9.19 -8.18 -3.40
N GLY A 37 8.57 -8.79 -4.40
CA GLY A 37 7.26 -9.43 -4.28
C GLY A 37 6.59 -9.58 -5.65
N PHE A 38 5.27 -9.74 -5.66
CA PHE A 38 4.49 -9.74 -6.92
C PHE A 38 3.12 -9.10 -6.72
N PRO A 39 2.50 -8.53 -7.78
CA PRO A 39 1.30 -7.70 -7.63
C PRO A 39 0.12 -8.41 -6.96
N MET A 40 -0.10 -9.69 -7.25
CA MET A 40 -1.23 -10.45 -6.69
C MET A 40 -1.08 -10.78 -5.18
N SER A 41 0.08 -10.53 -4.58
CA SER A 41 0.27 -10.72 -3.15
C SER A 41 -0.39 -9.56 -2.40
N THR A 42 -1.39 -9.83 -1.55
CA THR A 42 -2.11 -8.77 -0.81
C THR A 42 -1.20 -7.83 -0.02
N PRO A 43 -0.16 -8.29 0.71
CA PRO A 43 0.74 -7.38 1.42
C PRO A 43 1.65 -6.59 0.46
N THR A 44 2.00 -7.15 -0.70
CA THR A 44 2.77 -6.43 -1.73
C THR A 44 1.92 -5.34 -2.37
N ALA A 45 0.68 -5.64 -2.75
CA ALA A 45 -0.27 -4.67 -3.30
C ALA A 45 -0.54 -3.50 -2.34
N CYS A 46 -0.56 -3.76 -1.03
CA CYS A 46 -0.64 -2.71 0.00
C CYS A 46 0.52 -1.71 -0.11
N VAL A 47 1.76 -2.21 -0.17
CA VAL A 47 2.95 -1.36 -0.35
C VAL A 47 2.93 -0.63 -1.70
N MET A 48 2.55 -1.31 -2.78
CA MET A 48 2.43 -0.69 -4.11
C MET A 48 1.42 0.46 -4.12
N THR A 49 0.31 0.31 -3.39
CA THR A 49 -0.73 1.35 -3.29
C THR A 49 -0.20 2.55 -2.52
N CYS A 50 0.55 2.33 -1.43
CA CYS A 50 1.19 3.41 -0.69
C CYS A 50 2.25 4.15 -1.55
N LEU A 51 3.09 3.42 -2.29
CA LEU A 51 4.06 4.03 -3.21
C LEU A 51 3.35 4.87 -4.30
N ALA A 52 2.23 4.37 -4.83
CA ALA A 52 1.43 5.12 -5.80
C ALA A 52 0.78 6.37 -5.21
N GLU A 53 0.22 6.31 -3.98
CA GLU A 53 -0.32 7.47 -3.25
C GLU A 53 0.72 8.57 -2.98
N LYS A 54 1.98 8.16 -2.82
CA LYS A 54 3.09 9.07 -2.51
C LYS A 54 3.89 9.47 -3.76
N GLU A 55 3.46 9.00 -4.94
CA GLU A 55 4.10 9.25 -6.23
C GLU A 55 5.59 8.86 -6.25
N VAL A 56 5.91 7.74 -5.59
CA VAL A 56 7.28 7.24 -5.47
C VAL A 56 7.52 6.15 -6.51
N GLU A 57 8.50 6.39 -7.39
CA GLU A 57 8.95 5.41 -8.37
C GLU A 57 9.76 4.28 -7.73
N TYR A 58 9.58 3.06 -8.22
CA TYR A 58 10.23 1.87 -7.66
C TYR A 58 10.40 0.76 -8.72
N GLU A 59 11.40 -0.09 -8.50
CA GLU A 59 11.59 -1.35 -9.21
C GLU A 59 10.80 -2.45 -8.48
N LEU A 60 9.87 -3.13 -9.16
CA LEU A 60 9.24 -4.35 -8.63
C LEU A 60 10.09 -5.57 -9.01
N VAL A 61 10.82 -6.11 -8.05
CA VAL A 61 11.61 -7.33 -8.21
C VAL A 61 10.70 -8.54 -7.94
N HIS A 62 10.42 -9.32 -8.97
CA HIS A 62 9.58 -10.50 -8.85
C HIS A 62 10.23 -11.55 -7.92
N VAL A 63 9.42 -12.17 -7.06
CA VAL A 63 9.81 -13.29 -6.19
C VAL A 63 8.89 -14.46 -6.47
N ASP A 64 9.46 -15.56 -6.98
CA ASP A 64 8.72 -16.77 -7.34
C ASP A 64 8.53 -17.67 -6.09
N LEU A 65 7.32 -17.66 -5.54
CA LEU A 65 6.98 -18.48 -4.38
C LEU A 65 6.90 -19.97 -4.72
N SER A 66 6.56 -20.33 -5.96
CA SER A 66 6.45 -21.73 -6.40
C SER A 66 7.81 -22.42 -6.43
N LYS A 67 8.87 -21.67 -6.72
CA LYS A 67 10.27 -22.13 -6.65
C LYS A 67 10.90 -21.97 -5.26
N GLY A 68 10.16 -21.46 -4.28
CA GLY A 68 10.67 -21.26 -2.92
C GLY A 68 11.70 -20.13 -2.80
N GLU A 69 11.74 -19.15 -3.71
CA GLU A 69 12.76 -18.09 -3.71
C GLU A 69 12.77 -17.27 -2.42
N HIS A 70 11.58 -17.01 -1.87
CA HIS A 70 11.35 -16.38 -0.56
C HIS A 70 11.96 -17.14 0.64
N LYS A 71 12.39 -18.39 0.45
CA LYS A 71 13.08 -19.22 1.45
C LYS A 71 14.57 -19.42 1.15
N SER A 72 15.08 -18.85 0.05
CA SER A 72 16.50 -18.92 -0.27
C SER A 72 17.35 -18.17 0.77
N PRO A 73 18.60 -18.57 1.03
CA PRO A 73 19.48 -17.87 1.97
C PRO A 73 19.63 -16.37 1.65
N ALA A 74 19.69 -16.02 0.35
CA ALA A 74 19.80 -14.63 -0.09
C ALA A 74 18.55 -13.80 0.24
N TYR A 75 17.36 -14.39 0.16
CA TYR A 75 16.12 -13.71 0.53
C TYR A 75 15.91 -13.67 2.05
N LEU A 76 16.25 -14.76 2.75
CA LEU A 76 16.18 -14.83 4.21
C LEU A 76 17.10 -13.80 4.90
N ALA A 77 18.21 -13.44 4.26
CA ALA A 77 19.06 -12.33 4.72
C ALA A 77 18.34 -10.96 4.69
N LYS A 78 17.29 -10.81 3.88
CA LYS A 78 16.46 -9.59 3.80
C LYS A 78 15.22 -9.67 4.70
N ASN A 79 14.54 -10.81 4.71
CA ASN A 79 13.42 -11.10 5.61
C ASN A 79 13.62 -12.49 6.25
N PRO A 80 13.98 -12.57 7.55
CA PRO A 80 14.26 -13.85 8.22
C PRO A 80 13.03 -14.76 8.35
N PHE A 81 11.81 -14.23 8.21
CA PHE A 81 10.58 -15.03 8.19
C PHE A 81 10.28 -15.65 6.82
N GLY A 82 11.05 -15.25 5.80
CA GLY A 82 10.91 -15.71 4.43
C GLY A 82 9.51 -15.42 3.88
N GLN A 83 9.08 -14.16 3.97
CA GLN A 83 7.80 -13.69 3.45
C GLN A 83 8.02 -12.46 2.56
N ILE A 84 7.06 -12.21 1.67
CA ILE A 84 6.99 -10.99 0.87
C ILE A 84 5.96 -10.02 1.49
N PRO A 85 6.13 -8.70 1.31
CA PRO A 85 7.19 -8.02 0.57
C PRO A 85 8.45 -7.71 1.40
N VAL A 86 9.52 -7.35 0.69
CA VAL A 86 10.69 -6.62 1.23
C VAL A 86 10.85 -5.31 0.46
N LEU A 87 11.19 -4.22 1.15
CA LEU A 87 11.59 -2.96 0.54
C LEU A 87 13.09 -2.71 0.80
N GLU A 88 13.85 -2.41 -0.25
CA GLU A 88 15.21 -1.87 -0.14
C GLU A 88 15.24 -0.42 -0.59
N ASP A 89 15.72 0.45 0.29
CA ASP A 89 15.86 1.89 0.08
C ASP A 89 17.26 2.34 0.53
N GLY A 90 18.21 2.35 -0.41
CA GLY A 90 19.61 2.62 -0.12
C GLY A 90 20.20 1.60 0.86
N SER A 91 20.57 2.05 2.06
CA SER A 91 21.14 1.20 3.11
C SER A 91 20.08 0.55 4.02
N VAL A 92 18.80 0.85 3.82
CA VAL A 92 17.72 0.33 4.67
C VAL A 92 17.02 -0.82 3.95
N THR A 93 16.87 -1.95 4.64
CA THR A 93 16.06 -3.10 4.21
C THR A 93 14.94 -3.30 5.21
N LEU A 94 13.70 -3.32 4.74
CA LEU A 94 12.49 -3.42 5.54
C LEU A 94 11.65 -4.60 5.09
N PHE A 95 11.02 -5.28 6.04
CA PHE A 95 9.97 -6.26 5.83
C PHE A 95 8.77 -5.90 6.73
N GLU A 96 7.68 -6.66 6.64
CA GLU A 96 6.33 -6.29 7.13
C GLU A 96 5.69 -5.15 6.32
N SER A 97 4.63 -5.48 5.56
CA SER A 97 3.98 -4.52 4.66
C SER A 97 3.54 -3.23 5.37
N ARG A 98 2.97 -3.34 6.58
CA ARG A 98 2.54 -2.18 7.38
C ARG A 98 3.70 -1.33 7.92
N ALA A 99 4.83 -1.96 8.23
CA ALA A 99 6.03 -1.24 8.65
C ALA A 99 6.65 -0.50 7.45
N ILE A 100 6.69 -1.16 6.29
CA ILE A 100 7.14 -0.58 5.02
C ILE A 100 6.28 0.64 4.64
N THR A 101 4.95 0.52 4.66
CA THR A 101 4.06 1.65 4.35
C THR A 101 4.18 2.78 5.37
N GLY A 102 4.39 2.47 6.65
CA GLY A 102 4.68 3.46 7.68
C GLY A 102 5.98 4.23 7.39
N TYR A 103 7.05 3.53 6.99
CA TYR A 103 8.30 4.15 6.57
C TYR A 103 8.11 5.07 5.36
N ILE A 104 7.41 4.59 4.33
CA ILE A 104 7.12 5.36 3.11
C ILE A 104 6.33 6.64 3.47
N ALA A 105 5.28 6.53 4.28
CA ALA A 105 4.47 7.66 4.70
C ALA A 105 5.26 8.71 5.49
N HIS A 106 6.22 8.29 6.33
CA HIS A 106 7.07 9.20 7.08
C HIS A 106 8.16 9.85 6.21
N LYS A 107 8.82 9.07 5.36
CA LYS A 107 9.96 9.52 4.54
C LYS A 107 9.54 10.47 3.42
N TYR A 108 8.48 10.11 2.70
CA TYR A 108 8.02 10.87 1.54
C TYR A 108 6.86 11.77 1.96
N LYS A 109 7.05 13.09 1.90
CA LYS A 109 6.03 14.07 2.31
C LYS A 109 5.11 14.53 1.18
N SER A 110 5.48 14.26 -0.08
CA SER A 110 4.64 14.50 -1.26
C SER A 110 3.37 13.65 -1.26
N GLY A 111 2.32 14.09 -1.97
CA GLY A 111 1.05 13.37 -2.05
C GLY A 111 0.24 13.41 -0.75
N THR A 112 -0.66 12.45 -0.58
CA THR A 112 -1.56 12.37 0.58
C THR A 112 -0.76 12.23 1.89
N ASP A 113 -1.11 13.02 2.92
CA ASP A 113 -0.59 12.79 4.28
C ASP A 113 -1.32 11.63 4.95
N LEU A 114 -0.78 10.42 4.73
CA LEU A 114 -1.36 9.17 5.19
C LEU A 114 -1.19 8.94 6.70
N PHE A 115 -0.39 9.74 7.40
CA PHE A 115 -0.07 9.55 8.81
C PHE A 115 -0.51 10.68 9.73
N LYS A 116 -0.95 11.81 9.16
CA LYS A 116 -1.40 13.00 9.89
C LYS A 116 -0.31 13.56 10.78
N HIS A 117 0.82 13.92 10.18
CA HIS A 117 2.05 14.24 10.91
C HIS A 117 1.92 15.44 11.86
N ASP A 118 1.08 16.42 11.51
CA ASP A 118 0.93 17.68 12.25
C ASP A 118 -0.30 17.68 13.19
N ASP A 119 -1.00 16.55 13.31
CA ASP A 119 -2.14 16.36 14.20
C ASP A 119 -1.96 15.09 15.02
N ILE A 120 -1.56 15.27 16.29
CA ILE A 120 -1.23 14.16 17.19
C ILE A 120 -2.45 13.28 17.49
N GLU A 121 -3.65 13.86 17.57
CA GLU A 121 -4.88 13.13 17.86
C GLU A 121 -5.29 12.30 16.65
N ALA A 122 -5.29 12.90 15.45
CA ALA A 122 -5.56 12.17 14.23
C ALA A 122 -4.50 11.09 13.97
N SER A 123 -3.22 11.36 14.20
CA SER A 123 -2.14 10.38 14.06
C SER A 123 -2.31 9.20 15.04
N ALA A 124 -2.72 9.47 16.28
CA ALA A 124 -3.07 8.43 17.23
C ALA A 124 -4.24 7.58 16.72
N MET A 125 -5.27 8.20 16.14
CA MET A 125 -6.39 7.47 15.55
C MET A 125 -6.01 6.65 14.32
N VAL A 126 -5.05 7.12 13.49
CA VAL A 126 -4.49 6.31 12.40
C VAL A 126 -3.87 5.03 12.96
N ARG A 127 -3.11 5.12 14.04
CA ARG A 127 -2.51 3.93 14.70
C ARG A 127 -3.57 3.01 15.30
N VAL A 128 -4.58 3.56 15.97
CA VAL A 128 -5.70 2.77 16.53
C VAL A 128 -6.36 1.94 15.43
N TRP A 129 -6.77 2.58 14.34
CA TRP A 129 -7.49 1.88 13.27
C TRP A 129 -6.59 0.98 12.42
N ALA A 130 -5.29 1.27 12.32
CA ALA A 130 -4.31 0.34 11.77
C ALA A 130 -4.16 -0.94 12.62
N GLU A 131 -4.16 -0.83 13.94
CA GLU A 131 -4.16 -2.00 14.83
C GLU A 131 -5.49 -2.75 14.78
N VAL A 132 -6.63 -2.05 14.71
CA VAL A 132 -7.94 -2.69 14.49
C VAL A 132 -7.94 -3.46 13.16
N GLU A 133 -7.39 -2.88 12.09
CA GLU A 133 -7.22 -3.60 10.82
C GLU A 133 -6.38 -4.86 11.02
N SER A 134 -5.19 -4.74 11.60
CA SER A 134 -4.24 -5.85 11.78
C SER A 134 -4.77 -6.97 12.69
N LYS A 135 -5.54 -6.63 13.74
CA LYS A 135 -5.92 -7.58 14.80
C LYS A 135 -7.37 -8.04 14.76
N GLN A 136 -8.29 -7.22 14.23
CA GLN A 136 -9.72 -7.52 14.22
C GLN A 136 -10.22 -7.85 12.82
N PHE A 137 -9.80 -7.06 11.81
CA PHE A 137 -10.31 -7.21 10.45
C PHE A 137 -9.51 -8.22 9.61
N ASN A 138 -8.18 -8.08 9.58
CA ASN A 138 -7.32 -8.87 8.70
C ASN A 138 -7.39 -10.37 9.00
N PRO A 139 -7.30 -10.84 10.27
CA PRO A 139 -7.26 -12.28 10.53
C PRO A 139 -8.51 -12.99 10.01
N VAL A 140 -9.68 -12.36 10.14
CA VAL A 140 -10.96 -12.97 9.73
C VAL A 140 -11.15 -12.94 8.21
N ILE A 141 -10.88 -11.81 7.55
CA ILE A 141 -11.06 -11.71 6.10
C ILE A 141 -9.97 -12.51 5.34
N ASN A 142 -8.75 -12.54 5.86
CA ASN A 142 -7.65 -13.29 5.27
C ASN A 142 -7.90 -14.80 5.36
N ALA A 143 -8.50 -15.30 6.44
CA ALA A 143 -8.89 -16.71 6.54
C ALA A 143 -9.88 -17.09 5.42
N ILE A 144 -10.89 -16.26 5.18
CA ILE A 144 -11.88 -16.49 4.10
C ILE A 144 -11.20 -16.44 2.72
N ILE A 145 -10.37 -15.43 2.45
CA ILE A 145 -9.65 -15.30 1.18
C ILE A 145 -8.70 -16.48 0.97
N PHE A 146 -7.99 -16.90 2.01
CA PHE A 146 -7.06 -18.01 1.94
C PHE A 146 -7.77 -19.31 1.56
N GLU A 147 -8.86 -19.64 2.27
CA GLU A 147 -9.66 -20.83 1.99
C GLU A 147 -10.31 -20.76 0.60
N LYS A 148 -10.96 -19.64 0.27
CA LYS A 148 -11.79 -19.54 -0.92
C LYS A 148 -11.00 -19.32 -2.21
N LEU A 149 -9.92 -18.56 -2.15
CA LEU A 149 -9.17 -18.12 -3.33
C LEU A 149 -7.77 -18.73 -3.36
N ILE A 150 -6.99 -18.61 -2.28
CA ILE A 150 -5.57 -18.98 -2.32
C ILE A 150 -5.38 -20.49 -2.43
N LYS A 151 -6.07 -21.27 -1.60
CA LYS A 151 -6.00 -22.74 -1.63
C LYS A 151 -6.33 -23.32 -3.02
N PRO A 152 -7.45 -22.97 -3.67
CA PRO A 152 -7.77 -23.51 -5.00
C PRO A 152 -6.84 -22.99 -6.10
N LEU A 153 -6.53 -21.69 -6.11
CA LEU A 153 -5.81 -21.07 -7.23
C LEU A 153 -4.30 -21.33 -7.22
N PHE A 154 -3.70 -21.46 -6.04
CA PHE A 154 -2.23 -21.52 -5.91
C PHE A 154 -1.70 -22.79 -5.24
N LEU A 155 -2.52 -23.49 -4.45
CA LEU A 155 -2.06 -24.68 -3.70
C LEU A 155 -2.68 -25.99 -4.21
N GLY A 156 -3.69 -25.93 -5.09
CA GLY A 156 -4.43 -27.12 -5.53
C GLY A 156 -5.19 -27.80 -4.40
N LEU A 157 -5.51 -27.07 -3.34
CA LEU A 157 -6.22 -27.57 -2.15
C LEU A 157 -7.69 -27.17 -2.19
N THR A 158 -8.54 -28.01 -1.62
CA THR A 158 -9.98 -27.73 -1.46
C THR A 158 -10.22 -26.78 -0.28
N PRO A 159 -11.16 -25.82 -0.41
CA PRO A 159 -11.54 -24.96 0.71
C PRO A 159 -12.13 -25.76 1.88
N ASP A 160 -11.85 -25.32 3.10
CA ASP A 160 -12.48 -25.80 4.33
C ASP A 160 -13.68 -24.90 4.67
N GLN A 161 -14.89 -25.38 4.38
CA GLN A 161 -16.11 -24.59 4.53
C GLN A 161 -16.40 -24.18 5.98
N PRO A 162 -16.26 -25.05 7.01
CA PRO A 162 -16.34 -24.63 8.41
C PRO A 162 -15.47 -23.42 8.78
N ILE A 163 -14.23 -23.33 8.29
CA ILE A 163 -13.35 -22.18 8.55
C ILE A 163 -13.93 -20.91 7.91
N ILE A 164 -14.46 -21.01 6.69
CA ILE A 164 -15.10 -19.89 6.00
C ILE A 164 -16.32 -19.42 6.81
N ASP A 165 -17.23 -20.33 7.16
CA ASP A 165 -18.49 -20.01 7.84
C ASP A 165 -18.24 -19.33 9.19
N GLU A 166 -17.29 -19.85 9.98
CA GLU A 166 -16.89 -19.24 11.26
C GLU A 166 -16.38 -17.81 11.07
N ASN A 167 -15.53 -17.58 10.06
CA ASN A 167 -14.93 -16.27 9.84
C ASN A 167 -15.91 -15.28 9.19
N LEU A 168 -16.91 -15.73 8.43
CA LEU A 168 -17.99 -14.85 7.94
C LEU A 168 -18.81 -14.27 9.10
N VAL A 169 -19.12 -15.07 10.11
CA VAL A 169 -19.80 -14.58 11.32
C VAL A 169 -18.95 -13.52 12.03
N LYS A 170 -17.66 -13.80 12.24
CA LYS A 170 -16.74 -12.86 12.88
C LYS A 170 -16.56 -11.57 12.07
N LEU A 171 -16.43 -11.69 10.75
CA LEU A 171 -16.33 -10.54 9.84
C LEU A 171 -17.59 -9.68 9.90
N GLY A 172 -18.78 -10.28 9.99
CA GLY A 172 -20.04 -9.54 10.17
C GLY A 172 -20.00 -8.64 11.41
N ILE A 173 -19.58 -9.19 12.55
CA ILE A 173 -19.44 -8.43 13.81
C ILE A 173 -18.45 -7.26 13.66
N VAL A 174 -17.30 -7.50 13.02
CA VAL A 174 -16.32 -6.44 12.78
C VAL A 174 -16.89 -5.36 11.86
N LEU A 175 -17.59 -5.74 10.80
CA LEU A 175 -18.19 -4.80 9.85
C LEU A 175 -19.33 -3.98 10.47
N ASP A 176 -20.05 -4.50 11.46
CA ASP A 176 -21.05 -3.73 12.22
C ASP A 176 -20.41 -2.62 13.05
N VAL A 177 -19.24 -2.87 13.64
CA VAL A 177 -18.44 -1.83 14.31
C VAL A 177 -17.95 -0.79 13.31
N TYR A 178 -17.55 -1.22 12.12
CA TYR A 178 -17.10 -0.31 11.05
C TYR A 178 -18.26 0.55 10.53
N GLU A 179 -19.46 -0.02 10.36
CA GLU A 179 -20.65 0.73 9.95
C GLU A 179 -20.98 1.84 10.95
N ALA A 180 -20.97 1.53 12.25
CA ALA A 180 -21.16 2.52 13.30
C ALA A 180 -20.08 3.60 13.28
N ARG A 181 -18.80 3.22 13.09
CA ARG A 181 -17.70 4.19 12.97
C ARG A 181 -17.90 5.12 11.78
N LEU A 182 -18.15 4.56 10.60
CA LEU A 182 -18.22 5.29 9.34
C LEU A 182 -19.50 6.12 9.22
N SER A 183 -20.52 5.86 10.04
CA SER A 183 -21.65 6.79 10.21
C SER A 183 -21.27 8.12 10.88
N ASN A 184 -20.15 8.17 11.60
CA ASN A 184 -19.71 9.34 12.37
C ASN A 184 -18.44 10.01 11.83
N SER A 185 -17.77 9.38 10.86
CA SER A 185 -16.57 9.94 10.23
C SER A 185 -16.41 9.40 8.82
N LYS A 186 -15.95 10.25 7.90
CA LYS A 186 -15.81 9.85 6.48
C LYS A 186 -14.85 8.67 6.29
N TYR A 187 -13.77 8.61 7.07
CA TYR A 187 -12.79 7.53 7.04
C TYR A 187 -12.57 6.97 8.45
N LEU A 188 -11.84 5.85 8.56
CA LEU A 188 -11.71 5.14 9.82
C LEU A 188 -11.04 6.01 10.90
N ALA A 189 -9.93 6.66 10.55
CA ALA A 189 -9.18 7.46 11.52
C ALA A 189 -9.76 8.87 11.72
N CYS A 190 -10.14 9.55 10.64
CA CYS A 190 -10.54 10.96 10.63
C CYS A 190 -11.30 11.31 9.34
N GLU A 191 -11.49 12.61 9.04
CA GLU A 191 -12.17 13.08 7.82
C GLU A 191 -11.32 12.96 6.53
N ASN A 192 -10.15 12.34 6.60
CA ASN A 192 -9.27 12.14 5.45
C ASN A 192 -8.78 10.69 5.35
N PHE A 193 -8.49 10.27 4.12
CA PHE A 193 -7.88 8.98 3.83
C PHE A 193 -6.49 8.87 4.47
N THR A 194 -6.21 7.75 5.14
CA THR A 194 -4.96 7.50 5.85
C THR A 194 -4.45 6.06 5.64
N LEU A 195 -3.32 5.71 6.27
CA LEU A 195 -2.85 4.33 6.31
C LEU A 195 -3.90 3.38 6.90
N ALA A 196 -4.74 3.86 7.84
CA ALA A 196 -5.78 3.06 8.45
C ALA A 196 -6.78 2.53 7.39
N ASP A 197 -7.08 3.30 6.36
CA ASP A 197 -8.00 2.92 5.28
C ASP A 197 -7.27 2.14 4.17
N LEU A 198 -6.03 2.56 3.87
CA LEU A 198 -5.21 1.96 2.82
C LEU A 198 -4.97 0.46 3.04
N TYR A 199 -4.81 0.03 4.30
CA TYR A 199 -4.50 -1.37 4.63
C TYR A 199 -5.61 -2.35 4.26
N HIS A 200 -6.87 -1.89 4.20
CA HIS A 200 -8.00 -2.74 3.84
C HIS A 200 -8.10 -3.00 2.34
N LEU A 201 -7.56 -2.10 1.50
CA LEU A 201 -7.79 -2.08 0.06
C LEU A 201 -7.53 -3.42 -0.64
N PRO A 202 -6.35 -4.07 -0.52
CA PRO A 202 -6.09 -5.30 -1.24
C PRO A 202 -6.97 -6.45 -0.77
N TYR A 203 -7.24 -6.54 0.54
CA TYR A 203 -8.03 -7.63 1.11
C TYR A 203 -9.50 -7.51 0.73
N ILE A 204 -10.09 -6.31 0.86
CA ILE A 204 -11.48 -6.10 0.41
C ILE A 204 -11.59 -6.34 -1.09
N TYR A 205 -10.62 -5.89 -1.90
CA TYR A 205 -10.64 -6.14 -3.35
C TYR A 205 -10.73 -7.62 -3.70
N TYR A 206 -9.98 -8.50 -3.04
CA TYR A 206 -10.12 -9.95 -3.24
C TYR A 206 -11.42 -10.50 -2.68
N PHE A 207 -11.84 -10.03 -1.50
CA PHE A 207 -13.10 -10.46 -0.88
C PHE A 207 -14.32 -10.13 -1.76
N MET A 208 -14.30 -8.99 -2.46
CA MET A 208 -15.33 -8.58 -3.43
C MET A 208 -15.45 -9.53 -4.63
N LYS A 209 -14.47 -10.41 -4.86
CA LYS A 209 -14.52 -11.47 -5.89
C LYS A 209 -15.09 -12.80 -5.38
N THR A 210 -15.52 -12.83 -4.12
CA THR A 210 -16.15 -14.01 -3.51
C THR A 210 -17.68 -13.89 -3.54
N PRO A 211 -18.43 -14.99 -3.31
CA PRO A 211 -19.89 -14.94 -3.22
C PRO A 211 -20.45 -14.08 -2.07
N TRP A 212 -19.61 -13.64 -1.13
CA TRP A 212 -20.01 -12.88 0.07
C TRP A 212 -19.70 -11.38 -0.02
N ALA A 213 -19.46 -10.86 -1.23
CA ALA A 213 -19.20 -9.45 -1.47
C ALA A 213 -20.31 -8.53 -0.91
N ASP A 214 -21.53 -9.05 -0.84
CA ASP A 214 -22.69 -8.37 -0.25
C ASP A 214 -22.49 -7.98 1.22
N MET A 215 -21.63 -8.65 1.98
CA MET A 215 -21.29 -8.25 3.34
C MET A 215 -20.66 -6.84 3.41
N ILE A 216 -19.91 -6.45 2.38
CA ILE A 216 -19.36 -5.09 2.28
C ILE A 216 -20.44 -4.14 1.76
N THR A 217 -21.22 -4.55 0.76
CA THR A 217 -22.16 -3.64 0.06
C THR A 217 -23.54 -3.51 0.73
N SER A 218 -23.90 -4.36 1.69
CA SER A 218 -25.19 -4.30 2.40
C SER A 218 -25.19 -3.31 3.56
N ARG A 219 -24.02 -2.83 3.99
CA ARG A 219 -23.83 -1.83 5.03
C ARG A 219 -23.58 -0.47 4.37
N ALA A 220 -24.43 0.51 4.64
CA ALA A 220 -24.49 1.73 3.83
C ALA A 220 -23.19 2.56 3.90
N HIS A 221 -22.66 2.75 5.11
CA HIS A 221 -21.46 3.56 5.32
C HIS A 221 -20.19 2.79 4.96
N VAL A 222 -20.13 1.49 5.26
CA VAL A 222 -19.04 0.61 4.79
C VAL A 222 -18.98 0.57 3.27
N LYS A 223 -20.13 0.42 2.59
CA LYS A 223 -20.21 0.45 1.14
C LYS A 223 -19.69 1.76 0.59
N ALA A 224 -20.19 2.89 1.08
CA ALA A 224 -19.78 4.21 0.62
C ALA A 224 -18.28 4.45 0.83
N TRP A 225 -17.75 4.05 1.99
CA TRP A 225 -16.31 4.09 2.28
C TRP A 225 -15.51 3.22 1.29
N TRP A 226 -15.93 1.97 1.07
CA TRP A 226 -15.29 1.08 0.10
C TRP A 226 -15.29 1.66 -1.31
N GLU A 227 -16.42 2.15 -1.79
CA GLU A 227 -16.56 2.76 -3.11
C GLU A 227 -15.62 3.97 -3.27
N ASP A 228 -15.48 4.81 -2.23
CA ASP A 228 -14.58 5.95 -2.23
C ASP A 228 -13.09 5.53 -2.23
N ILE A 229 -12.67 4.65 -1.31
CA ILE A 229 -11.26 4.26 -1.21
C ILE A 229 -10.80 3.43 -2.40
N SER A 230 -11.67 2.59 -2.96
CA SER A 230 -11.34 1.73 -4.11
C SER A 230 -11.32 2.49 -5.43
N ALA A 231 -12.00 3.63 -5.53
CA ALA A 231 -11.97 4.51 -6.70
C ALA A 231 -10.70 5.38 -6.77
N ARG A 232 -9.85 5.38 -5.73
CA ARG A 232 -8.63 6.18 -5.72
C ARG A 232 -7.70 5.79 -6.87
N PRO A 233 -7.16 6.76 -7.65
CA PRO A 233 -6.32 6.46 -8.82
C PRO A 233 -5.11 5.57 -8.52
N SER A 234 -4.52 5.76 -7.33
CA SER A 234 -3.41 4.95 -6.80
C SER A 234 -3.78 3.46 -6.74
N PHE A 235 -4.94 3.14 -6.18
CA PHE A 235 -5.42 1.78 -6.02
C PHE A 235 -5.91 1.20 -7.34
N VAL A 236 -6.63 1.98 -8.16
CA VAL A 236 -7.06 1.55 -9.50
C VAL A 236 -5.86 1.10 -10.35
N LYS A 237 -4.76 1.87 -10.34
CA LYS A 237 -3.51 1.49 -11.03
C LYS A 237 -2.93 0.17 -10.51
N VAL A 238 -3.02 -0.09 -9.21
CA VAL A 238 -2.55 -1.35 -8.61
C VAL A 238 -3.50 -2.51 -8.93
N ALA A 239 -4.82 -2.31 -8.85
CA ALA A 239 -5.83 -3.30 -9.22
C ALA A 239 -5.67 -3.75 -10.68
N GLN A 240 -5.44 -2.81 -11.61
CA GLN A 240 -5.13 -3.14 -13.00
C GLN A 240 -3.85 -4.00 -13.13
N ARG A 241 -2.81 -3.72 -12.34
CA ARG A 241 -1.59 -4.55 -12.31
C ARG A 241 -1.86 -5.96 -11.77
N ILE A 242 -2.74 -6.10 -10.78
CA ILE A 242 -3.19 -7.40 -10.26
C ILE A 242 -3.88 -8.19 -11.38
N GLU A 243 -4.80 -7.56 -12.10
CA GLU A 243 -5.59 -8.20 -13.16
C GLU A 243 -4.76 -8.57 -14.39
N SER A 244 -3.81 -7.71 -14.81
CA SER A 244 -2.97 -7.96 -15.99
C SER A 244 -2.04 -9.17 -15.89
N ARG A 245 -1.94 -9.79 -14.72
CA ARG A 245 -1.06 -10.94 -14.43
C ARG A 245 -1.78 -12.11 -13.75
N ALA A 246 -3.11 -12.04 -13.65
CA ALA A 246 -3.97 -13.14 -13.24
C ALA A 246 -4.37 -13.97 -14.46
#